data_AF-A0A9R0W908-F1
#
_entry.id   AF-A0A9R0W908-F1
#
_cell.length_a   1.000
_cell.length_b   1.000
_cell.length_c   1.000
_cell.angle_alpha   90.00
_cell.angle_beta   90.00
_cell.angle_gamma   90.00
#
_symmetry.space_group_name_H-M   'P 1'
#
loop_
_entity.id
_entity.type
_entity.pdbx_description
1 polymer ?
#
loop_
_entity_poly.entity_id
_entity_poly.type
_entity_poly.pdbx_seq_one_letter_code
_entity_poly.pdbx_strand_id
1 'polypeptide(L)'
;MRKNVLDLTDFGATIMDGIGDFFGKGVTCQLISSTLIDHDNGGRGKVGAEAELEQWVTSLPSLTTGESKFGLTFDWEVEKLGVPGAIIVNNHHSSEFLLKTVTLHDVPGRGNLSFVANSWIYPTSSYTYSRVFFANDTYLPSQMPAALKPYRDDELRNLRGDDQQGPYQEHDRVYRYDVYNDLGEGRPVLGGSADHPYPRRGRTGRKPNANDPNLESRLSLLEQIYVPRDEKFGHLKTSDFLGYSIKAITQGILPAVRTYVDTTPGEFDSFQDIINLYEGGIKLPNVPALEELRKQFPLQLIKDLLPVGGDSLLKLPVPHIIQADKQAWRTDEEFAREVLAGVNPVMITRLTEFPPKSSLDPSKFGDHTSTITAAHIEKNLEGLTVQQALESNRLYILDHHDRFMPFLIDVNNLPGNFIYATRTLFFLRGDGRLTPLAIELSEPVIQGGLTTAKSKVYTPVPSGSVEGWVWEFAKAYVAVNDSGWHQLVSG
;
A
#
# COMPACT_ATOMS: atom_id res chain seq x y z
N MET A 1 13.14 19.66 -11.84
CA MET A 1 13.78 19.71 -10.49
C MET A 1 15.07 18.91 -10.55
N ARG A 2 16.16 19.39 -9.93
CA ARG A 2 17.42 18.63 -9.83
C ARG A 2 17.29 17.55 -8.75
N LYS A 3 18.00 16.43 -8.90
CA LYS A 3 17.98 15.29 -7.96
C LYS A 3 18.21 15.71 -6.50
N ASN A 4 19.16 16.63 -6.25
CA ASN A 4 19.57 17.06 -4.91
C ASN A 4 18.48 17.81 -4.12
N VAL A 5 17.42 18.26 -4.80
CA VAL A 5 16.24 18.86 -4.16
C VAL A 5 15.31 17.79 -3.59
N LEU A 6 15.42 16.57 -4.11
CA LEU A 6 14.63 15.41 -3.71
C LEU A 6 15.45 14.43 -2.85
N ASP A 7 16.77 14.42 -2.99
CA ASP A 7 17.70 13.56 -2.24
C ASP A 7 18.70 14.40 -1.41
N LEU A 8 18.49 14.45 -0.10
CA LEU A 8 19.29 15.26 0.84
C LEU A 8 20.69 14.67 1.14
N THR A 9 21.03 13.51 0.60
CA THR A 9 22.31 12.83 0.88
C THR A 9 23.40 13.02 -0.17
N ASP A 10 23.09 13.61 -1.33
CA ASP A 10 23.98 13.60 -2.50
C ASP A 10 24.72 14.94 -2.73
N PHE A 11 25.40 15.45 -1.69
CA PHE A 11 26.17 16.71 -1.78
C PHE A 11 27.38 16.60 -2.74
N GLY A 12 27.93 15.40 -2.93
CA GLY A 12 29.12 15.15 -3.76
C GLY A 12 28.87 15.29 -5.27
N ALA A 13 27.66 14.96 -5.75
CA ALA A 13 27.28 15.10 -7.16
C ALA A 13 27.34 16.56 -7.64
N THR A 14 27.07 17.53 -6.75
CA THR A 14 27.06 18.98 -7.04
C THR A 14 28.39 19.52 -7.55
N ILE A 15 29.52 18.92 -7.13
CA ILE A 15 30.86 19.41 -7.48
C ILE A 15 31.34 18.82 -8.81
N MET A 16 30.92 17.59 -9.15
CA MET A 16 31.26 16.97 -10.44
C MET A 16 30.36 17.46 -11.58
N ASP A 17 29.06 17.67 -11.34
CA ASP A 17 28.14 18.20 -12.36
C ASP A 17 28.56 19.60 -12.82
N GLY A 18 29.07 20.45 -11.91
CA GLY A 18 29.57 21.80 -12.25
C GLY A 18 30.82 21.83 -13.15
N ILE A 19 31.57 20.73 -13.29
CA ILE A 19 32.77 20.63 -14.13
C ILE A 19 32.46 19.90 -15.46
N GLY A 20 31.53 18.94 -15.46
CA GLY A 20 31.05 18.27 -16.67
C GLY A 20 30.14 19.13 -17.56
N ASP A 21 29.35 20.03 -16.94
CA ASP A 21 28.45 20.98 -17.61
C ASP A 21 29.19 22.02 -18.48
N PHE A 22 30.52 22.08 -18.43
CA PHE A 22 31.33 23.05 -19.18
C PHE A 22 31.74 22.56 -20.59
N PHE A 23 31.51 21.29 -20.93
CA PHE A 23 32.03 20.67 -22.17
C PHE A 23 31.03 19.83 -22.99
N GLY A 24 29.78 19.66 -22.55
CA GLY A 24 28.74 18.89 -23.27
C GLY A 24 27.57 19.76 -23.74
N LYS A 25 26.83 19.29 -24.76
CA LYS A 25 25.44 19.75 -24.98
C LYS A 25 24.67 19.57 -23.66
N GLY A 26 23.82 20.52 -23.26
CA GLY A 26 23.00 20.42 -22.06
C GLY A 26 21.75 19.56 -22.26
N VAL A 27 20.61 20.01 -21.75
CA VAL A 27 19.30 19.43 -22.10
C VAL A 27 18.86 19.97 -23.46
N THR A 28 18.45 19.09 -24.37
CA THR A 28 17.96 19.48 -25.68
C THR A 28 16.53 19.00 -25.94
N CYS A 29 15.83 19.73 -26.78
CA CYS A 29 14.43 19.50 -27.11
C CYS A 29 14.21 19.60 -28.62
N GLN A 30 13.30 18.79 -29.16
CA GLN A 30 12.85 18.88 -30.55
C GLN A 30 11.34 18.79 -30.64
N LEU A 31 10.70 19.73 -31.35
CA LEU A 31 9.26 19.67 -31.60
C LEU A 31 8.93 18.65 -32.70
N ILE A 32 7.81 17.96 -32.52
CA ILE A 32 7.23 17.03 -33.49
C ILE A 32 5.91 17.61 -34.01
N SER A 33 5.77 17.64 -35.33
CA SER A 33 4.55 18.06 -36.00
C SER A 33 3.39 17.09 -35.77
N SER A 34 2.21 17.63 -35.49
CA SER A 34 0.95 16.89 -35.46
C SER A 34 0.21 16.89 -36.79
N THR A 35 0.54 17.79 -37.71
CA THR A 35 -0.21 17.99 -38.96
C THR A 35 0.57 17.60 -40.21
N LEU A 36 1.89 17.75 -40.22
CA LEU A 36 2.72 17.43 -41.38
C LEU A 36 3.51 16.14 -41.15
N ILE A 37 3.39 15.24 -42.11
CA ILE A 37 4.04 13.94 -42.12
C ILE A 37 5.35 14.03 -42.91
N ASP A 38 6.37 13.34 -42.40
CA ASP A 38 7.59 12.97 -43.08
C ASP A 38 7.39 11.59 -43.73
N HIS A 39 7.27 11.57 -45.06
CA HIS A 39 7.04 10.34 -45.83
C HIS A 39 8.28 9.44 -45.87
N ASP A 40 9.48 9.99 -45.68
CA ASP A 40 10.74 9.25 -45.69
C ASP A 40 11.03 8.61 -44.32
N ASN A 41 10.32 9.05 -43.27
CA ASN A 41 10.46 8.55 -41.90
C ASN A 41 9.23 7.75 -41.42
N GLY A 42 8.75 6.82 -42.26
CA GLY A 42 7.71 5.87 -41.87
C GLY A 42 6.35 6.51 -41.54
N GLY A 43 6.05 7.68 -42.13
CA GLY A 43 4.79 8.37 -41.91
C GLY A 43 4.70 9.13 -40.57
N ARG A 44 5.84 9.38 -39.92
CA ARG A 44 5.93 10.15 -38.67
C ARG A 44 5.75 11.63 -38.90
N GLY A 45 5.29 12.36 -37.88
CA GLY A 45 5.33 13.81 -37.87
C GLY A 45 6.74 14.36 -38.07
N LYS A 46 6.88 15.41 -38.88
CA LYS A 46 8.17 16.07 -39.10
C LYS A 46 8.78 16.53 -37.77
N VAL A 47 10.07 16.27 -37.59
CA VAL A 47 10.84 16.69 -36.41
C VAL A 47 11.59 17.97 -36.72
N GLY A 48 11.51 18.95 -35.82
CA GLY A 48 12.22 20.23 -35.95
C GLY A 48 13.70 20.15 -35.60
N ALA A 49 14.36 21.30 -35.75
CA ALA A 49 15.74 21.48 -35.28
C ALA A 49 15.82 21.30 -33.76
N GLU A 50 16.99 20.86 -33.30
CA GLU A 50 17.31 20.73 -31.89
C GLU A 50 17.46 22.12 -31.25
N ALA A 51 16.73 22.35 -30.16
CA ALA A 51 16.83 23.54 -29.33
C ALA A 51 17.45 23.16 -27.97
N GLU A 52 18.42 23.95 -27.52
CA GLU A 52 19.09 23.75 -26.23
C GLU A 52 18.46 24.65 -25.16
N LEU A 53 18.38 24.15 -23.92
CA LEU A 53 17.90 24.96 -22.80
C LEU A 53 18.84 26.15 -22.55
N GLU A 54 18.27 27.36 -22.61
CA GLU A 54 19.00 28.59 -22.32
C GLU A 54 19.33 28.68 -20.84
N GLN A 55 20.55 29.12 -20.51
CA GLN A 55 20.96 29.54 -19.16
C GLN A 55 20.96 28.46 -18.05
N TRP A 56 21.01 27.17 -18.39
CA TRP A 56 21.08 26.08 -17.39
C TRP A 56 22.23 26.24 -16.36
N VAL A 57 23.38 26.76 -16.81
CA VAL A 57 24.59 26.97 -16.01
C VAL A 57 24.60 28.31 -15.26
N THR A 58 23.89 29.34 -15.75
CA THR A 58 23.93 30.71 -15.19
C THR A 58 22.84 30.99 -14.15
N SER A 59 21.83 30.13 -14.01
CA SER A 59 20.83 30.28 -12.95
C SER A 59 21.35 29.68 -11.63
N LEU A 60 21.77 30.52 -10.69
CA LEU A 60 21.97 30.10 -9.30
C LEU A 60 20.66 29.51 -8.76
N PRO A 61 20.66 28.35 -8.09
CA PRO A 61 19.45 27.77 -7.54
C PRO A 61 18.84 28.75 -6.53
N SER A 62 17.61 29.22 -6.79
CA SER A 62 16.85 29.94 -5.79
C SER A 62 16.55 28.97 -4.65
N LEU A 63 17.09 29.25 -3.46
CA LEU A 63 16.89 28.50 -2.20
C LEU A 63 15.44 28.54 -1.68
N THR A 64 14.46 28.84 -2.53
CA THR A 64 13.03 28.88 -2.20
C THR A 64 12.22 28.13 -3.25
N THR A 65 11.70 26.96 -2.86
CA THR A 65 10.85 26.00 -3.60
C THR A 65 11.45 25.33 -4.85
N GLY A 66 11.45 23.99 -4.81
CA GLY A 66 12.26 23.05 -5.62
C GLY A 66 12.10 23.00 -7.15
N GLU A 67 11.49 23.98 -7.78
CA GLU A 67 11.27 24.03 -9.24
C GLU A 67 12.11 25.14 -9.89
N SER A 68 12.65 24.86 -11.08
CA SER A 68 13.42 25.82 -11.87
C SER A 68 12.80 25.94 -13.25
N LYS A 69 12.74 27.17 -13.78
CA LYS A 69 12.23 27.48 -15.12
C LYS A 69 13.39 27.88 -16.02
N PHE A 70 13.40 27.37 -17.23
CA PHE A 70 14.44 27.63 -18.23
C PHE A 70 13.81 28.16 -19.51
N GLY A 71 14.52 29.07 -20.19
CA GLY A 71 14.14 29.54 -21.52
C GLY A 71 14.45 28.48 -22.58
N LEU A 72 13.63 28.41 -23.61
CA LEU A 72 13.83 27.51 -24.74
C LEU A 72 13.23 28.14 -26.00
N THR A 73 14.06 28.34 -27.01
CA THR A 73 13.67 28.98 -28.27
C THR A 73 13.76 27.97 -29.41
N PHE A 74 12.67 27.80 -30.15
CA PHE A 74 12.62 26.91 -31.31
C PHE A 74 12.56 27.72 -32.60
N ASP A 75 13.41 27.37 -33.56
CA ASP A 75 13.22 27.81 -34.95
C ASP A 75 12.15 26.93 -35.60
N TRP A 76 10.93 27.46 -35.71
CA TRP A 76 9.75 26.69 -36.14
C TRP A 76 8.88 27.47 -37.13
N GLU A 77 9.03 27.16 -38.42
CA GLU A 77 8.19 27.68 -39.48
C GLU A 77 6.92 26.83 -39.65
N VAL A 78 5.78 27.28 -39.11
CA VAL A 78 4.50 26.54 -39.16
C VAL A 78 4.06 26.18 -40.58
N GLU A 79 4.37 27.01 -41.58
CA GLU A 79 4.04 26.71 -42.98
C GLU A 79 4.80 25.48 -43.53
N LYS A 80 6.03 25.24 -43.07
CA LYS A 80 6.89 24.14 -43.53
C LYS A 80 6.82 22.91 -42.63
N LEU A 81 6.62 23.13 -41.34
CA LEU A 81 6.69 22.11 -40.28
C LEU A 81 5.34 21.81 -39.64
N GLY A 82 4.30 22.59 -39.87
CA GLY A 82 2.96 22.37 -39.34
C GLY A 82 2.81 22.77 -37.87
N VAL A 83 1.76 22.26 -37.22
CA VAL A 83 1.44 22.58 -35.82
C VAL A 83 2.14 21.57 -34.90
N PRO A 84 2.93 22.00 -33.90
CA PRO A 84 3.57 21.09 -32.95
C PRO A 84 2.52 20.36 -32.10
N GLY A 85 2.77 19.08 -31.81
CA GLY A 85 1.89 18.27 -30.94
C GLY A 85 2.59 17.21 -30.10
N ALA A 86 3.89 17.02 -30.27
CA ALA A 86 4.74 16.30 -29.32
C ALA A 86 6.12 16.96 -29.24
N ILE A 87 6.90 16.59 -28.23
CA ILE A 87 8.26 17.07 -27.99
C ILE A 87 9.17 15.91 -27.58
N ILE A 88 10.35 15.84 -28.19
CA ILE A 88 11.44 14.97 -27.75
C ILE A 88 12.28 15.75 -26.75
N VAL A 89 12.70 15.11 -25.66
CA VAL A 89 13.61 15.67 -24.67
C VAL A 89 14.78 14.73 -24.46
N ASN A 90 16.01 15.23 -24.66
CA ASN A 90 17.24 14.50 -24.43
C ASN A 90 18.02 15.15 -23.28
N ASN A 91 18.56 14.32 -22.40
CA ASN A 91 19.43 14.75 -21.32
C ASN A 91 20.85 14.28 -21.61
N HIS A 92 21.78 15.20 -21.81
CA HIS A 92 23.19 14.88 -22.02
C HIS A 92 24.04 15.08 -20.76
N HIS A 93 23.43 15.48 -19.64
CA HIS A 93 24.10 15.51 -18.33
C HIS A 93 24.31 14.11 -17.76
N SER A 94 25.19 13.99 -16.76
CA SER A 94 25.42 12.78 -15.98
C SER A 94 24.26 12.44 -15.04
N SER A 95 23.55 13.45 -14.54
CA SER A 95 22.49 13.31 -13.55
C SER A 95 21.09 13.40 -14.17
N GLU A 96 20.14 12.68 -13.58
CA GLU A 96 18.73 12.74 -13.96
C GLU A 96 18.03 13.98 -13.40
N PHE A 97 16.97 14.42 -14.08
CA PHE A 97 16.10 15.49 -13.58
C PHE A 97 14.63 15.15 -13.76
N LEU A 98 13.77 15.71 -12.91
CA LEU A 98 12.33 15.59 -13.05
C LEU A 98 11.80 16.70 -13.97
N LEU A 99 11.33 16.34 -15.17
CA LEU A 99 10.66 17.24 -16.10
C LEU A 99 9.20 17.40 -15.69
N LYS A 100 8.78 18.63 -15.38
CA LYS A 100 7.41 18.94 -14.95
C LYS A 100 6.53 19.25 -16.16
N THR A 101 6.83 20.33 -16.86
CA THR A 101 6.02 20.83 -17.96
C THR A 101 6.89 21.62 -18.93
N VAL A 102 6.60 21.50 -20.22
CA VAL A 102 7.08 22.44 -21.24
C VAL A 102 5.88 23.21 -21.78
N THR A 103 5.99 24.52 -21.88
CA THR A 103 4.92 25.37 -22.41
C THR A 103 5.47 26.22 -23.54
N LEU A 104 4.83 26.16 -24.71
CA LEU A 104 5.08 27.06 -25.82
C LEU A 104 4.00 28.15 -25.79
N HIS A 105 4.44 29.40 -25.89
CA HIS A 105 3.56 30.55 -25.97
C HIS A 105 3.33 30.92 -27.43
N ASP A 106 2.13 31.43 -27.73
CA ASP A 106 1.78 32.04 -29.01
C ASP A 106 2.03 31.16 -30.26
N VAL A 107 1.75 29.85 -30.16
CA VAL A 107 1.86 28.92 -31.31
C VAL A 107 0.84 29.33 -32.39
N PRO A 108 1.27 29.64 -33.64
CA PRO A 108 0.36 30.10 -34.68
C PRO A 108 -0.79 29.11 -34.94
N GLY A 109 -2.02 29.64 -34.96
CA GLY A 109 -3.24 28.84 -35.15
C GLY A 109 -3.71 28.04 -33.93
N ARG A 110 -3.02 28.14 -32.79
CA ARG A 110 -3.32 27.33 -31.59
C ARG A 110 -3.28 28.10 -30.26
N GLY A 111 -2.41 29.09 -30.12
CA GLY A 111 -2.18 29.80 -28.87
C GLY A 111 -1.19 29.07 -27.96
N ASN A 112 -1.44 29.04 -26.65
CA ASN A 112 -0.54 28.37 -25.70
C ASN A 112 -0.66 26.84 -25.81
N LEU A 113 0.48 26.16 -25.86
CA LEU A 113 0.58 24.71 -25.96
C LEU A 113 1.38 24.15 -24.77
N SER A 114 0.82 23.18 -24.05
CA SER A 114 1.47 22.59 -22.87
C SER A 114 1.71 21.09 -23.04
N PHE A 115 2.91 20.66 -22.67
CA PHE A 115 3.36 19.27 -22.58
C PHE A 115 3.55 18.93 -21.11
N VAL A 116 2.54 18.29 -20.50
CA VAL A 116 2.59 17.92 -19.08
C VAL A 116 3.31 16.58 -18.95
N ALA A 117 4.55 16.60 -18.46
CA ALA A 117 5.41 15.43 -18.40
C ALA A 117 5.35 14.71 -17.04
N ASN A 118 5.68 15.42 -15.96
CA ASN A 118 5.87 14.85 -14.61
C ASN A 118 6.67 13.53 -14.60
N SER A 119 7.80 13.49 -15.31
CA SER A 119 8.58 12.27 -15.50
C SER A 119 10.08 12.51 -15.35
N TRP A 120 10.79 11.52 -14.82
CA TRP A 120 12.24 11.55 -14.67
C TRP A 120 12.93 11.34 -16.02
N ILE A 121 13.86 12.23 -16.36
CA ILE A 121 14.68 12.17 -17.57
C ILE A 121 16.11 11.79 -17.18
N TYR A 122 16.46 10.55 -17.43
CA TYR A 122 17.83 10.05 -17.25
C TYR A 122 18.72 10.45 -18.42
N PRO A 123 20.06 10.35 -18.26
CA PRO A 123 20.98 10.57 -19.37
C PRO A 123 20.60 9.75 -20.59
N THR A 124 20.77 10.32 -21.79
CA THR A 124 20.39 9.70 -23.07
C THR A 124 21.03 8.32 -23.26
N SER A 125 22.22 8.09 -22.70
CA SER A 125 22.90 6.78 -22.68
C SER A 125 22.15 5.69 -21.92
N SER A 126 21.17 6.05 -21.09
CA SER A 126 20.31 5.11 -20.36
C SER A 126 19.15 4.61 -21.21
N TYR A 127 18.87 5.22 -22.37
CA TYR A 127 17.72 4.85 -23.19
C TYR A 127 18.15 4.31 -24.55
N THR A 128 17.40 3.31 -25.04
CA THR A 128 17.49 2.85 -26.44
C THR A 128 16.56 3.64 -27.37
N TYR A 129 15.77 4.56 -26.82
CA TYR A 129 14.77 5.37 -27.49
C TYR A 129 14.76 6.81 -26.95
N SER A 130 14.27 7.77 -27.73
CA SER A 130 14.10 9.15 -27.28
C SER A 130 12.86 9.33 -26.41
N ARG A 131 12.95 10.15 -25.37
CA ARG A 131 11.79 10.46 -24.51
C ARG A 131 10.85 11.43 -25.21
N VAL A 132 9.64 10.97 -25.51
CA VAL A 132 8.61 11.77 -26.21
C VAL A 132 7.49 12.14 -25.24
N PHE A 133 7.07 13.40 -25.27
CA PHE A 133 5.93 13.92 -24.52
C PHE A 133 4.91 14.53 -25.47
N PHE A 134 3.64 14.17 -25.30
CA PHE A 134 2.56 14.70 -26.13
C PHE A 134 2.00 15.99 -25.54
N ALA A 135 1.45 16.84 -26.41
CA ALA A 135 0.63 17.96 -25.99
C ALA A 135 -0.58 17.47 -25.17
N ASN A 136 -1.11 18.32 -24.31
CA ASN A 136 -2.25 18.01 -23.42
C ASN A 136 -3.62 17.87 -24.12
N ASP A 137 -3.65 17.73 -25.45
CA ASP A 137 -4.88 17.34 -26.14
C ASP A 137 -5.25 15.90 -25.81
N THR A 138 -6.55 15.61 -25.82
CA THR A 138 -7.06 14.25 -25.60
C THR A 138 -7.61 13.67 -26.90
N TYR A 139 -7.15 12.47 -27.26
CA TYR A 139 -7.58 11.76 -28.46
C TYR A 139 -7.95 10.31 -28.18
N LEU A 140 -9.05 9.83 -28.76
CA LEU A 140 -9.22 8.40 -29.00
C LEU A 140 -8.21 7.94 -30.08
N PRO A 141 -7.82 6.64 -30.10
CA PRO A 141 -6.90 6.13 -31.12
C PRO A 141 -7.28 6.47 -32.57
N SER A 142 -8.59 6.45 -32.88
CA SER A 142 -9.12 6.78 -34.20
C SER A 142 -9.03 8.28 -34.56
N GLN A 143 -9.03 9.15 -33.55
CA GLN A 143 -9.04 10.61 -33.70
C GLN A 143 -7.64 11.23 -33.65
N MET A 144 -6.65 10.50 -33.14
CA MET A 144 -5.29 11.00 -33.02
C MET A 144 -4.74 11.40 -34.39
N PRO A 145 -4.09 12.57 -34.53
CA PRO A 145 -3.48 12.98 -35.79
C PRO A 145 -2.55 11.90 -36.32
N ALA A 146 -2.66 11.59 -37.62
CA ALA A 146 -1.94 10.47 -38.24
C ALA A 146 -0.41 10.57 -38.03
N ALA A 147 0.12 11.80 -38.07
CA ALA A 147 1.54 12.10 -37.81
C ALA A 147 2.04 11.65 -36.43
N LEU A 148 1.17 11.62 -35.40
CA LEU A 148 1.54 11.27 -34.04
C LEU A 148 1.35 9.78 -33.71
N LYS A 149 0.60 9.03 -34.53
CA LYS A 149 0.29 7.62 -34.26
C LYS A 149 1.55 6.74 -34.12
N PRO A 150 2.56 6.84 -35.00
CA PRO A 150 3.76 6.01 -34.85
C PRO A 150 4.54 6.30 -33.55
N TYR A 151 4.58 7.56 -33.11
CA TYR A 151 5.22 7.93 -31.83
C TYR A 151 4.45 7.36 -30.62
N ARG A 152 3.12 7.37 -30.68
CA ARG A 152 2.29 6.72 -29.66
C ARG A 152 2.54 5.22 -29.61
N ASP A 153 2.59 4.57 -30.77
CA ASP A 153 2.78 3.11 -30.85
C ASP A 153 4.15 2.69 -30.33
N ASP A 154 5.19 3.49 -30.60
CA ASP A 154 6.52 3.30 -30.01
C ASP A 154 6.52 3.50 -28.49
N GLU A 155 5.92 4.59 -27.98
CA GLU A 155 5.86 4.82 -26.53
C GLU A 155 5.13 3.66 -25.83
N LEU A 156 4.03 3.17 -26.40
CA LEU A 156 3.32 2.01 -25.86
C LEU A 156 4.17 0.72 -25.93
N ARG A 157 4.97 0.52 -27.00
CA ARG A 157 5.91 -0.62 -27.12
C ARG A 157 7.00 -0.56 -26.06
N ASN A 158 7.57 0.63 -25.85
CA ASN A 158 8.60 0.89 -24.84
C ASN A 158 8.06 0.64 -23.43
N LEU A 159 6.85 1.13 -23.12
CA LEU A 159 6.20 0.92 -21.82
C LEU A 159 5.83 -0.55 -21.57
N ARG A 160 5.50 -1.34 -22.60
CA ARG A 160 5.33 -2.80 -22.46
C ARG A 160 6.66 -3.55 -22.32
N GLY A 161 7.77 -2.92 -22.72
CA GLY A 161 9.08 -3.57 -22.81
C GLY A 161 9.08 -4.75 -23.78
N ASP A 162 8.46 -4.59 -24.96
CA ASP A 162 8.42 -5.65 -25.98
C ASP A 162 9.84 -6.08 -26.38
N ASP A 163 10.78 -5.13 -26.40
CA ASP A 163 12.19 -5.32 -26.73
C ASP A 163 13.11 -5.53 -25.49
N GLN A 164 12.56 -5.56 -24.28
CA GLN A 164 13.31 -5.68 -23.01
C GLN A 164 12.63 -6.64 -22.03
N GLN A 165 13.16 -7.87 -21.93
CA GLN A 165 12.61 -8.90 -21.05
C GLN A 165 13.08 -8.83 -19.59
N GLY A 166 14.04 -7.95 -19.28
CA GLY A 166 14.67 -7.80 -17.98
C GLY A 166 16.11 -8.37 -17.93
N PRO A 167 16.82 -8.23 -16.79
CA PRO A 167 16.38 -7.55 -15.57
C PRO A 167 16.20 -6.04 -15.78
N TYR A 168 15.25 -5.45 -15.06
CA TYR A 168 14.96 -4.02 -15.16
C TYR A 168 15.91 -3.19 -14.30
N GLN A 169 16.28 -2.02 -14.81
CA GLN A 169 17.12 -1.02 -14.18
C GLN A 169 16.28 0.11 -13.59
N GLU A 170 16.88 0.95 -12.74
CA GLU A 170 16.15 2.02 -12.05
C GLU A 170 15.45 3.01 -12.99
N HIS A 171 16.06 3.32 -14.14
CA HIS A 171 15.52 4.28 -15.11
C HIS A 171 14.41 3.69 -16.01
N ASP A 172 14.18 2.38 -15.95
CA ASP A 172 13.21 1.71 -16.81
C ASP A 172 11.77 2.13 -16.48
N ARG A 173 10.94 2.13 -17.52
CA ARG A 173 9.51 2.46 -17.47
C ARG A 173 8.66 1.29 -17.97
N VAL A 174 9.15 0.07 -17.77
CA VAL A 174 8.52 -1.15 -18.29
C VAL A 174 7.47 -1.67 -17.32
N TYR A 175 6.23 -1.77 -17.80
CA TYR A 175 5.08 -2.32 -17.09
C TYR A 175 4.78 -3.72 -17.63
N ARG A 176 5.07 -4.74 -16.84
CA ARG A 176 4.71 -6.13 -17.14
C ARG A 176 4.07 -6.82 -15.94
N TYR A 177 3.34 -7.89 -16.21
CA TYR A 177 2.71 -8.71 -15.19
C TYR A 177 3.62 -9.86 -14.78
N ASP A 178 3.52 -10.23 -13.52
CA ASP A 178 4.06 -11.46 -12.98
C ASP A 178 3.23 -11.93 -11.79
N VAL A 179 3.43 -13.15 -11.33
CA VAL A 179 2.74 -13.77 -10.18
C VAL A 179 3.44 -13.41 -8.86
N TYR A 180 2.81 -13.67 -7.72
CA TYR A 180 3.44 -13.50 -6.41
C TYR A 180 4.28 -14.73 -6.09
N ASN A 181 5.43 -14.84 -6.75
CA ASN A 181 6.47 -15.83 -6.49
C ASN A 181 7.69 -15.23 -5.75
N ASP A 182 7.56 -14.01 -5.25
CA ASP A 182 8.61 -13.25 -4.59
C ASP A 182 8.39 -13.02 -3.09
N LEU A 183 7.33 -13.60 -2.53
CA LEU A 183 7.02 -13.55 -1.09
C LEU A 183 8.00 -14.37 -0.24
N GLY A 184 8.80 -15.23 -0.89
CA GLY A 184 9.96 -15.93 -0.36
C GLY A 184 9.82 -17.43 -0.14
N GLU A 185 10.86 -18.00 0.45
CA GLU A 185 11.02 -19.45 0.57
C GLU A 185 9.95 -20.10 1.46
N GLY A 186 9.53 -21.31 1.08
CA GLY A 186 8.51 -22.07 1.79
C GLY A 186 7.07 -21.54 1.62
N ARG A 187 6.84 -20.57 0.72
CA ARG A 187 5.51 -20.05 0.39
C ARG A 187 5.04 -20.54 -0.98
N PRO A 188 3.75 -20.86 -1.15
CA PRO A 188 3.21 -21.16 -2.46
C PRO A 188 3.23 -19.91 -3.35
N VAL A 189 3.37 -20.12 -4.66
CA VAL A 189 3.16 -19.07 -5.66
C VAL A 189 1.68 -18.72 -5.71
N LEU A 190 1.36 -17.42 -5.57
CA LEU A 190 -0.03 -16.95 -5.69
C LEU A 190 -0.27 -16.35 -7.09
N GLY A 191 -1.28 -16.87 -7.78
CA GLY A 191 -1.65 -16.52 -9.14
C GLY A 191 -1.13 -17.52 -10.18
N GLY A 192 -1.88 -17.69 -11.27
CA GLY A 192 -1.50 -18.58 -12.38
C GLY A 192 -1.95 -20.04 -12.22
N SER A 193 -2.62 -20.39 -11.12
CA SER A 193 -3.25 -21.70 -10.90
C SER A 193 -4.69 -21.55 -10.42
N ALA A 194 -5.48 -22.61 -10.58
CA ALA A 194 -6.85 -22.67 -10.05
C ALA A 194 -6.87 -22.87 -8.53
N ASP A 195 -5.83 -23.49 -7.97
CA ASP A 195 -5.71 -23.74 -6.53
C ASP A 195 -5.35 -22.47 -5.74
N HIS A 196 -4.55 -21.59 -6.34
CA HIS A 196 -4.13 -20.31 -5.75
C HIS A 196 -4.38 -19.15 -6.73
N PRO A 197 -5.65 -18.83 -7.05
CA PRO A 197 -5.97 -17.71 -7.90
C PRO A 197 -5.60 -16.41 -7.17
N TYR A 198 -4.93 -15.51 -7.87
CA TYR A 198 -4.52 -14.22 -7.30
C TYR A 198 -4.32 -13.17 -8.39
N PRO A 199 -4.56 -11.87 -8.11
CA PRO A 199 -4.18 -10.78 -8.99
C PRO A 199 -2.69 -10.85 -9.38
N ARG A 200 -2.36 -10.32 -10.54
CA ARG A 200 -0.96 -10.15 -10.95
C ARG A 200 -0.35 -8.93 -10.28
N ARG A 201 0.96 -8.95 -10.12
CA ARG A 201 1.77 -7.82 -9.67
C ARG A 201 2.64 -7.27 -10.80
N GLY A 202 3.30 -6.14 -10.56
CA GLY A 202 4.31 -5.60 -11.46
C GLY A 202 5.56 -6.48 -11.51
N ARG A 203 5.99 -6.88 -12.72
CA ARG A 203 7.18 -7.70 -12.93
C ARG A 203 8.43 -6.93 -12.56
N THR A 204 9.30 -7.58 -11.80
CA THR A 204 10.58 -7.02 -11.32
C THR A 204 11.77 -7.60 -12.06
N GLY A 205 11.65 -8.82 -12.60
CA GLY A 205 12.66 -9.43 -13.46
C GLY A 205 13.96 -9.80 -12.73
N ARG A 206 13.94 -9.95 -11.40
CA ARG A 206 15.08 -10.48 -10.66
C ARG A 206 15.29 -11.94 -11.04
N LYS A 207 16.48 -12.45 -10.74
CA LYS A 207 16.85 -13.83 -11.04
C LYS A 207 15.99 -14.81 -10.25
N PRO A 208 15.82 -16.05 -10.72
CA PRO A 208 15.22 -17.10 -9.91
C PRO A 208 15.98 -17.33 -8.60
N ASN A 209 15.28 -17.79 -7.58
CA ASN A 209 15.89 -18.24 -6.32
C ASN A 209 16.79 -19.46 -6.59
N ALA A 210 17.89 -19.57 -5.84
CA ALA A 210 18.87 -20.63 -6.05
C ALA A 210 18.35 -22.04 -5.68
N ASN A 211 17.44 -22.12 -4.71
CA ASN A 211 16.88 -23.37 -4.19
C ASN A 211 15.59 -23.77 -4.92
N ASP A 212 14.77 -22.81 -5.37
CA ASP A 212 13.54 -23.07 -6.14
C ASP A 212 13.44 -22.11 -7.34
N PRO A 213 13.60 -22.61 -8.59
CA PRO A 213 13.57 -21.77 -9.78
C PRO A 213 12.18 -21.20 -10.09
N ASN A 214 11.12 -21.68 -9.44
CA ASN A 214 9.78 -21.10 -9.57
C ASN A 214 9.61 -19.81 -8.75
N LEU A 215 10.49 -19.60 -7.76
CA LEU A 215 10.49 -18.41 -6.91
C LEU A 215 11.47 -17.38 -7.44
N GLU A 216 11.14 -16.11 -7.25
CA GLU A 216 12.05 -15.00 -7.56
C GLU A 216 13.02 -14.79 -6.38
N SER A 217 14.28 -14.45 -6.68
CA SER A 217 15.29 -14.17 -5.68
C SER A 217 14.89 -13.00 -4.79
N ARG A 218 15.21 -13.08 -3.50
CA ARG A 218 14.99 -12.00 -2.55
C ARG A 218 16.08 -10.92 -2.63
N LEU A 219 15.67 -9.71 -2.34
CA LEU A 219 16.55 -8.56 -2.13
C LEU A 219 17.04 -8.53 -0.68
N SER A 220 18.21 -7.93 -0.46
CA SER A 220 18.66 -7.53 0.87
C SER A 220 17.79 -6.38 1.43
N LEU A 221 17.84 -6.14 2.75
CA LEU A 221 17.03 -5.10 3.40
C LEU A 221 17.29 -3.67 2.87
N LEU A 222 18.42 -3.44 2.22
CA LEU A 222 18.83 -2.13 1.69
C LEU A 222 18.47 -1.94 0.21
N GLU A 223 18.13 -3.01 -0.50
CA GLU A 223 17.81 -2.97 -1.92
C GLU A 223 16.32 -2.76 -2.13
N GLN A 224 15.98 -1.93 -3.14
CA GLN A 224 14.60 -1.58 -3.44
C GLN A 224 14.03 -2.47 -4.54
N ILE A 225 12.79 -2.89 -4.36
CA ILE A 225 12.03 -3.60 -5.39
C ILE A 225 11.80 -2.65 -6.57
N TYR A 226 12.14 -3.09 -7.77
CA TYR A 226 11.89 -2.33 -8.99
C TYR A 226 10.39 -2.01 -9.12
N VAL A 227 10.11 -0.75 -9.44
CA VAL A 227 8.86 -0.28 -10.00
C VAL A 227 9.22 0.66 -11.16
N PRO A 228 8.37 0.78 -12.19
CA PRO A 228 8.60 1.75 -13.26
C PRO A 228 8.93 3.13 -12.69
N ARG A 229 9.96 3.79 -13.24
CA ARG A 229 10.63 4.92 -12.56
C ARG A 229 9.71 6.03 -12.07
N ASP A 230 8.66 6.32 -12.83
CA ASP A 230 7.71 7.38 -12.54
C ASP A 230 6.66 6.99 -11.47
N GLU A 231 6.50 5.70 -11.17
CA GLU A 231 5.65 5.17 -10.08
C GLU A 231 6.38 5.15 -8.72
N LYS A 232 7.72 5.22 -8.75
CA LYS A 232 8.53 5.27 -7.53
C LYS A 232 8.22 6.56 -6.77
N PHE A 233 7.73 6.42 -5.54
CA PHE A 233 7.43 7.56 -4.68
C PHE A 233 8.63 8.52 -4.57
N GLY A 234 8.38 9.82 -4.66
CA GLY A 234 9.34 10.83 -4.23
C GLY A 234 9.53 10.80 -2.72
N HIS A 235 10.71 11.17 -2.24
CA HIS A 235 11.14 11.02 -0.83
C HIS A 235 10.17 11.61 0.21
N LEU A 236 9.42 12.68 -0.12
CA LEU A 236 8.42 13.28 0.75
C LEU A 236 7.26 12.34 1.14
N LYS A 237 6.97 11.31 0.33
CA LYS A 237 5.92 10.32 0.63
C LYS A 237 6.44 9.09 1.38
N THR A 238 7.76 8.90 1.44
CA THR A 238 8.37 7.73 2.10
C THR A 238 8.40 7.90 3.62
N SER A 239 8.51 9.14 4.12
CA SER A 239 8.39 9.46 5.55
C SER A 239 6.99 9.20 6.12
N ASP A 240 5.96 9.27 5.26
CA ASP A 240 4.56 9.00 5.66
C ASP A 240 4.27 7.50 5.84
N PHE A 241 5.23 6.61 5.54
CA PHE A 241 5.06 5.18 5.69
C PHE A 241 5.19 4.75 7.17
N LEU A 242 4.15 5.06 7.96
CA LEU A 242 3.97 4.68 9.37
C LEU A 242 4.03 3.15 9.60
N GLY A 243 3.65 2.34 8.60
CA GLY A 243 3.49 0.89 8.73
C GLY A 243 4.80 0.13 8.97
N TYR A 244 5.90 0.50 8.28
CA TYR A 244 7.21 -0.13 8.49
C TYR A 244 7.78 0.21 9.87
N SER A 245 7.51 1.42 10.35
CA SER A 245 8.02 1.91 11.63
C SER A 245 7.36 1.22 12.83
N ILE A 246 6.04 0.99 12.80
CA ILE A 246 5.34 0.24 13.85
C ILE A 246 5.83 -1.22 13.91
N LYS A 247 6.02 -1.85 12.74
CA LYS A 247 6.53 -3.23 12.65
C LYS A 247 7.97 -3.34 13.13
N ALA A 248 8.83 -2.38 12.81
CA ALA A 248 10.21 -2.32 13.28
C ALA A 248 10.29 -2.14 14.81
N ILE A 249 9.39 -1.35 15.41
CA ILE A 249 9.30 -1.16 16.86
C ILE A 249 8.86 -2.44 17.56
N THR A 250 7.80 -3.11 17.08
CA THR A 250 7.27 -4.32 17.71
C THR A 250 8.19 -5.54 17.55
N GLN A 251 8.82 -5.70 16.39
CA GLN A 251 9.67 -6.86 16.11
C GLN A 251 11.13 -6.69 16.56
N GLY A 252 11.66 -5.48 16.57
CA GLY A 252 13.08 -5.23 16.83
C GLY A 252 13.38 -4.62 18.19
N ILE A 253 12.56 -3.68 18.65
CA ILE A 253 12.89 -2.85 19.83
C ILE A 253 12.27 -3.44 21.10
N LEU A 254 10.98 -3.77 21.09
CA LEU A 254 10.28 -4.34 22.24
C LEU A 254 10.98 -5.57 22.85
N PRO A 255 11.40 -6.59 22.08
CA PRO A 255 12.09 -7.76 22.64
C PRO A 255 13.40 -7.40 23.35
N ALA A 256 14.17 -6.47 22.77
CA ALA A 256 15.44 -6.03 23.33
C ALA A 256 15.27 -5.19 24.61
N VAL A 257 14.18 -4.43 24.76
CA VAL A 257 13.87 -3.72 26.02
C VAL A 257 13.44 -4.72 27.10
N ARG A 258 12.56 -5.64 26.74
CA ARG A 258 11.87 -6.58 27.65
C ARG A 258 12.81 -7.60 28.29
N THR A 259 13.96 -7.88 27.66
CA THR A 259 14.97 -8.80 28.20
C THR A 259 15.66 -8.26 29.47
N TYR A 260 15.63 -6.94 29.71
CA TYR A 260 16.44 -6.29 30.75
C TYR A 260 15.62 -5.65 31.89
N VAL A 261 14.28 -5.62 31.83
CA VAL A 261 13.45 -4.83 32.75
C VAL A 261 12.35 -5.62 33.48
N ASP A 262 12.03 -6.86 33.10
CA ASP A 262 10.77 -7.50 33.53
C ASP A 262 10.89 -8.77 34.40
N THR A 263 9.88 -8.99 35.25
CA THR A 263 9.67 -10.19 36.08
C THR A 263 8.85 -11.28 35.39
N THR A 264 8.18 -10.96 34.28
CA THR A 264 7.46 -11.87 33.35
C THR A 264 8.00 -11.63 31.92
N PRO A 265 9.11 -12.29 31.54
CA PRO A 265 9.83 -11.92 30.31
C PRO A 265 8.96 -12.06 29.04
N GLY A 266 8.53 -10.93 28.46
CA GLY A 266 7.96 -10.88 27.10
C GLY A 266 6.50 -10.42 26.97
N GLU A 267 5.76 -10.22 28.06
CA GLU A 267 4.30 -9.97 28.04
C GLU A 267 3.92 -8.54 28.51
N PHE A 268 2.62 -8.19 28.45
CA PHE A 268 2.08 -6.99 29.10
C PHE A 268 1.29 -7.45 30.33
N ASP A 269 1.63 -6.94 31.51
CA ASP A 269 0.98 -7.36 32.77
C ASP A 269 -0.33 -6.60 33.03
N SER A 270 -0.54 -5.46 32.37
CA SER A 270 -1.74 -4.64 32.51
C SER A 270 -2.08 -3.84 31.25
N PHE A 271 -3.35 -3.42 31.13
CA PHE A 271 -3.73 -2.45 30.11
C PHE A 271 -2.99 -1.11 30.26
N GLN A 272 -2.56 -0.74 31.48
CA GLN A 272 -1.80 0.48 31.68
C GLN A 272 -0.43 0.39 30.99
N ASP A 273 0.19 -0.79 30.90
CA ASP A 273 1.46 -0.98 30.19
C ASP A 273 1.32 -0.71 28.69
N ILE A 274 0.16 -1.06 28.12
CA ILE A 274 -0.18 -0.73 26.72
C ILE A 274 -0.39 0.79 26.58
N ILE A 275 -1.14 1.42 27.49
CA ILE A 275 -1.38 2.87 27.47
C ILE A 275 -0.08 3.67 27.62
N ASN A 276 0.87 3.18 28.41
CA ASN A 276 2.17 3.83 28.63
C ASN A 276 2.99 4.00 27.35
N LEU A 277 2.77 3.18 26.31
CA LEU A 277 3.38 3.33 24.99
C LEU A 277 3.07 4.71 24.35
N TYR A 278 1.92 5.28 24.68
CA TYR A 278 1.44 6.57 24.15
C TYR A 278 1.65 7.74 25.11
N GLU A 279 1.72 7.49 26.42
CA GLU A 279 1.85 8.56 27.42
C GLU A 279 3.32 8.87 27.76
N GLY A 280 4.05 7.82 28.17
CA GLY A 280 5.42 7.90 28.70
C GLY A 280 6.52 7.39 27.76
N GLY A 281 6.15 6.69 26.68
CA GLY A 281 7.09 6.03 25.78
C GLY A 281 7.81 4.84 26.44
N ILE A 282 8.73 4.21 25.71
CA ILE A 282 9.48 3.05 26.21
C ILE A 282 10.82 3.53 26.80
N LYS A 283 11.01 3.36 28.11
CA LYS A 283 12.30 3.63 28.75
C LYS A 283 13.25 2.46 28.48
N LEU A 284 14.26 2.70 27.66
CA LEU A 284 15.33 1.73 27.43
C LEU A 284 16.32 1.76 28.60
N PRO A 285 16.71 0.60 29.16
CA PRO A 285 17.82 0.56 30.08
C PRO A 285 19.13 0.95 29.35
N ASN A 286 20.02 1.66 30.04
CA ASN A 286 21.35 2.00 29.49
C ASN A 286 22.26 0.77 29.56
N VAL A 287 22.11 -0.15 28.59
CA VAL A 287 22.96 -1.34 28.45
C VAL A 287 23.70 -1.37 27.10
N PRO A 288 24.96 -1.84 27.06
CA PRO A 288 25.78 -1.85 25.83
C PRO A 288 25.17 -2.58 24.63
N ALA A 289 24.32 -3.59 24.86
CA ALA A 289 23.62 -4.32 23.79
C ALA A 289 22.60 -3.45 23.04
N LEU A 290 21.99 -2.47 23.71
CA LEU A 290 21.04 -1.53 23.09
C LEU A 290 21.74 -0.39 22.33
N GLU A 291 23.01 -0.11 22.63
CA GLU A 291 23.84 0.82 21.82
C GLU A 291 24.10 0.27 20.42
N GLU A 292 24.27 -1.05 20.28
CA GLU A 292 24.48 -1.68 18.97
C GLU A 292 23.18 -1.71 18.13
N LEU A 293 22.04 -1.92 18.79
CA LEU A 293 20.71 -1.76 18.18
C LEU A 293 20.47 -0.32 17.69
N ARG A 294 20.87 0.70 18.47
CA ARG A 294 20.81 2.11 18.04
C ARG A 294 21.62 2.40 16.77
N LYS A 295 22.72 1.68 16.53
CA LYS A 295 23.57 1.85 15.33
C LYS A 295 23.03 1.10 14.11
N GLN A 296 22.40 -0.06 14.30
CA GLN A 296 21.86 -0.89 13.20
C GLN A 296 20.50 -0.39 12.69
N PHE A 297 19.75 0.34 13.50
CA PHE A 297 18.47 0.90 13.10
C PHE A 297 18.66 2.23 12.36
N PRO A 298 18.14 2.39 11.13
CA PRO A 298 18.15 3.67 10.44
C PRO A 298 17.22 4.65 11.17
N LEU A 299 17.77 5.33 12.18
CA LEU A 299 17.08 6.27 13.05
C LEU A 299 16.41 7.42 12.30
N GLN A 300 16.76 7.68 11.05
CA GLN A 300 16.18 8.76 10.24
C GLN A 300 14.66 8.57 10.05
N LEU A 301 14.21 7.36 9.70
CA LEU A 301 12.79 7.04 9.44
C LEU A 301 11.91 7.12 10.70
N ILE A 302 12.49 6.85 11.88
CA ILE A 302 11.79 6.89 13.17
C ILE A 302 11.79 8.32 13.75
N LYS A 303 12.88 9.07 13.55
CA LYS A 303 13.00 10.48 14.00
C LYS A 303 11.96 11.39 13.35
N ASP A 304 11.55 11.10 12.12
CA ASP A 304 10.53 11.87 11.41
C ASP A 304 9.10 11.57 11.90
N LEU A 305 8.88 10.41 12.54
CA LEU A 305 7.55 9.93 12.97
C LEU A 305 7.28 10.09 14.47
N LEU A 306 8.31 10.23 15.30
CA LEU A 306 8.16 10.29 16.76
C LEU A 306 8.75 11.60 17.28
N PRO A 307 8.01 12.37 18.10
CA PRO A 307 8.56 13.55 18.75
C PRO A 307 9.82 13.17 19.52
N VAL A 308 10.92 13.90 19.30
CA VAL A 308 12.19 13.70 20.01
C VAL A 308 11.97 14.05 21.49
N GLY A 309 11.56 13.06 22.28
CA GLY A 309 11.20 13.20 23.69
C GLY A 309 12.35 12.86 24.63
N GLY A 310 13.47 13.60 24.57
CA GLY A 310 14.57 13.45 25.54
C GLY A 310 15.04 11.99 25.76
N ASP A 311 15.20 11.58 27.03
CA ASP A 311 15.65 10.23 27.45
C ASP A 311 14.64 9.08 27.15
N SER A 312 13.48 9.38 26.58
CA SER A 312 12.40 8.43 26.31
C SER A 312 12.43 8.08 24.83
N LEU A 313 12.82 6.85 24.49
CA LEU A 313 12.74 6.38 23.10
C LEU A 313 11.30 5.95 22.81
N LEU A 314 10.74 6.47 21.72
CA LEU A 314 9.52 5.98 21.06
C LEU A 314 8.19 6.25 21.78
N LYS A 315 7.82 7.52 21.96
CA LYS A 315 6.45 7.89 22.33
C LYS A 315 5.54 7.84 21.09
N LEU A 316 4.66 6.85 21.02
CA LEU A 316 3.71 6.71 19.91
C LEU A 316 2.62 7.79 19.96
N PRO A 317 2.06 8.22 18.81
CA PRO A 317 0.91 9.11 18.80
C PRO A 317 -0.31 8.43 19.44
N VAL A 318 -1.07 9.17 20.25
CA VAL A 318 -2.26 8.66 20.94
C VAL A 318 -3.36 8.31 19.91
N PRO A 319 -3.80 7.03 19.82
CA PRO A 319 -4.86 6.61 18.91
C PRO A 319 -6.17 7.35 19.17
N HIS A 320 -6.88 7.77 18.11
CA HIS A 320 -8.12 8.55 18.21
C HIS A 320 -9.17 7.92 19.13
N ILE A 321 -9.31 6.60 19.10
CA ILE A 321 -10.29 5.85 19.92
C ILE A 321 -10.08 6.03 21.44
N ILE A 322 -8.85 6.28 21.89
CA ILE A 322 -8.53 6.47 23.33
C ILE A 322 -8.24 7.93 23.71
N GLN A 323 -8.37 8.88 22.78
CA GLN A 323 -8.06 10.30 23.05
C GLN A 323 -9.03 10.92 24.07
N ALA A 324 -10.33 10.63 23.93
CA ALA A 324 -11.35 11.16 24.82
C ALA A 324 -11.58 10.26 26.05
N ASP A 325 -11.59 8.94 25.84
CA ASP A 325 -11.81 7.95 26.89
C ASP A 325 -10.95 6.69 26.64
N LYS A 326 -10.03 6.41 27.56
CA LYS A 326 -9.11 5.28 27.48
C LYS A 326 -9.77 3.91 27.62
N GLN A 327 -11.04 3.86 28.03
CA GLN A 327 -11.79 2.62 28.26
C GLN A 327 -12.95 2.43 27.27
N ALA A 328 -13.26 3.42 26.41
CA ALA A 328 -14.41 3.36 25.50
C ALA A 328 -14.39 2.13 24.57
N TRP A 329 -13.21 1.73 24.11
CA TRP A 329 -13.00 0.55 23.26
C TRP A 329 -13.50 -0.77 23.85
N ARG A 330 -13.72 -0.84 25.17
CA ARG A 330 -14.21 -2.03 25.87
C ARG A 330 -15.74 -2.11 25.88
N THR A 331 -16.44 -1.03 25.56
CA THR A 331 -17.90 -1.02 25.62
C THR A 331 -18.50 -1.85 24.49
N ASP A 332 -19.68 -2.44 24.74
CA ASP A 332 -20.43 -3.16 23.70
C ASP A 332 -20.95 -2.21 22.63
N GLU A 333 -21.26 -0.97 23.02
CA GLU A 333 -21.60 0.11 22.11
C GLU A 333 -20.47 0.39 21.12
N GLU A 334 -19.24 0.57 21.58
CA GLU A 334 -18.11 0.85 20.70
C GLU A 334 -17.76 -0.36 19.83
N PHE A 335 -17.76 -1.57 20.41
CA PHE A 335 -17.56 -2.81 19.67
C PHE A 335 -18.56 -2.94 18.50
N ALA A 336 -19.85 -2.71 18.73
CA ALA A 336 -20.85 -2.75 17.65
C ALA A 336 -20.77 -1.56 16.70
N ARG A 337 -20.41 -0.37 17.19
CA ARG A 337 -20.24 0.84 16.36
C ARG A 337 -19.10 0.65 15.35
N GLU A 338 -17.98 0.06 15.75
CA GLU A 338 -16.83 -0.16 14.87
C GLU A 338 -17.13 -1.12 13.71
N VAL A 339 -18.07 -2.03 13.89
CA VAL A 339 -18.54 -2.90 12.79
C VAL A 339 -19.23 -2.09 11.66
N LEU A 340 -19.74 -0.90 11.96
CA LEU A 340 -20.39 0.00 10.99
C LEU A 340 -19.51 1.19 10.59
N ALA A 341 -18.64 1.65 11.48
CA ALA A 341 -17.92 2.92 11.35
C ALA A 341 -16.51 2.88 11.98
N GLY A 342 -15.91 1.69 12.04
CA GLY A 342 -14.53 1.44 12.44
C GLY A 342 -13.65 1.19 11.22
N VAL A 343 -12.60 0.39 11.42
CA VAL A 343 -11.60 0.12 10.37
C VAL A 343 -12.11 -0.82 9.28
N ASN A 344 -13.08 -1.70 9.59
CA ASN A 344 -13.59 -2.71 8.66
C ASN A 344 -15.14 -2.70 8.53
N PRO A 345 -15.74 -1.61 8.02
CA PRO A 345 -17.19 -1.41 8.03
C PRO A 345 -17.94 -2.17 6.93
N VAL A 346 -17.28 -3.08 6.20
CA VAL A 346 -17.80 -3.69 4.97
C VAL A 346 -18.24 -5.15 5.13
N MET A 347 -18.10 -5.72 6.33
CA MET A 347 -18.28 -7.17 6.55
C MET A 347 -19.62 -7.55 7.17
N ILE A 348 -20.30 -6.62 7.85
CA ILE A 348 -21.59 -6.88 8.46
C ILE A 348 -22.69 -7.05 7.40
N THR A 349 -23.57 -8.01 7.65
CA THR A 349 -24.70 -8.29 6.75
C THR A 349 -25.98 -8.44 7.56
N ARG A 350 -27.12 -8.25 6.90
CA ARG A 350 -28.43 -8.53 7.51
C ARG A 350 -28.58 -10.04 7.67
N LEU A 351 -28.98 -10.49 8.86
CA LEU A 351 -29.33 -11.89 9.08
C LEU A 351 -30.68 -12.20 8.43
N THR A 352 -30.73 -13.23 7.58
CA THR A 352 -31.93 -13.59 6.81
C THR A 352 -32.61 -14.88 7.26
N GLU A 353 -31.87 -15.77 7.94
CA GLU A 353 -32.40 -16.98 8.55
C GLU A 353 -31.79 -17.19 9.94
N PHE A 354 -32.54 -17.87 10.82
CA PHE A 354 -32.08 -18.20 12.16
C PHE A 354 -32.41 -19.68 12.50
N PRO A 355 -31.47 -20.46 13.06
CA PRO A 355 -30.07 -20.09 13.32
C PRO A 355 -29.27 -19.89 12.01
N PRO A 356 -28.19 -19.09 12.04
CA PRO A 356 -27.29 -18.95 10.88
C PRO A 356 -26.74 -20.31 10.43
N LYS A 357 -26.60 -20.52 9.13
CA LYS A 357 -26.03 -21.74 8.55
C LYS A 357 -24.72 -21.47 7.84
N SER A 358 -23.87 -22.49 7.82
CA SER A 358 -22.63 -22.50 7.04
C SER A 358 -22.90 -22.87 5.58
N SER A 359 -22.09 -22.29 4.70
CA SER A 359 -21.98 -22.59 3.27
C SER A 359 -20.83 -23.55 2.95
N LEU A 360 -20.07 -23.99 3.95
CA LEU A 360 -18.99 -24.96 3.77
C LEU A 360 -19.51 -26.28 3.20
N ASP A 361 -18.70 -26.94 2.36
CA ASP A 361 -19.03 -28.22 1.74
C ASP A 361 -19.32 -29.29 2.81
N PRO A 362 -20.58 -29.76 2.95
CA PRO A 362 -20.94 -30.72 3.99
C PRO A 362 -20.23 -32.06 3.86
N SER A 363 -19.75 -32.41 2.66
CA SER A 363 -18.97 -33.64 2.45
C SER A 363 -17.56 -33.59 3.05
N LYS A 364 -17.07 -32.39 3.39
CA LYS A 364 -15.76 -32.15 4.02
C LYS A 364 -15.89 -31.68 5.46
N PHE A 365 -16.92 -30.88 5.75
CA PHE A 365 -17.08 -30.18 7.02
C PHE A 365 -18.22 -30.75 7.88
N GLY A 366 -19.21 -31.44 7.30
CA GLY A 366 -20.40 -31.89 8.02
C GLY A 366 -21.39 -30.74 8.29
N ASP A 367 -22.22 -30.88 9.32
CA ASP A 367 -23.18 -29.85 9.73
C ASP A 367 -22.52 -28.79 10.60
N HIS A 368 -22.52 -27.55 10.11
CA HIS A 368 -21.99 -26.36 10.79
C HIS A 368 -23.10 -25.33 11.08
N THR A 369 -24.35 -25.79 11.20
CA THR A 369 -25.47 -24.97 11.69
C THR A 369 -25.11 -24.37 13.03
N SER A 370 -25.34 -23.06 13.18
CA SER A 370 -24.99 -22.34 14.40
C SER A 370 -25.69 -22.90 15.63
N THR A 371 -24.96 -22.94 16.75
CA THR A 371 -25.47 -23.34 18.07
C THR A 371 -26.14 -22.19 18.83
N ILE A 372 -26.22 -20.99 18.24
CA ILE A 372 -26.96 -19.87 18.83
C ILE A 372 -28.46 -20.20 18.81
N THR A 373 -29.06 -20.31 20.00
CA THR A 373 -30.49 -20.55 20.17
C THR A 373 -31.25 -19.25 20.39
N ALA A 374 -32.57 -19.28 20.17
CA ALA A 374 -33.44 -18.12 20.44
C ALA A 374 -33.32 -17.66 21.90
N ALA A 375 -33.24 -18.61 22.85
CA ALA A 375 -33.07 -18.32 24.27
C ALA A 375 -31.81 -17.50 24.60
N HIS A 376 -30.76 -17.57 23.78
CA HIS A 376 -29.57 -16.74 23.97
C HIS A 376 -29.84 -15.26 23.71
N ILE A 377 -30.69 -14.93 22.73
CA ILE A 377 -30.80 -13.57 22.18
C ILE A 377 -32.12 -12.86 22.52
N GLU A 378 -33.23 -13.59 22.72
CA GLU A 378 -34.57 -13.01 22.85
C GLU A 378 -34.69 -11.97 23.99
N LYS A 379 -33.97 -12.17 25.09
CA LYS A 379 -33.95 -11.22 26.22
C LYS A 379 -33.49 -9.80 25.83
N ASN A 380 -32.78 -9.65 24.71
CA ASN A 380 -32.16 -8.41 24.27
C ASN A 380 -32.77 -7.86 22.96
N LEU A 381 -33.94 -8.34 22.54
CA LEU A 381 -34.62 -7.92 21.29
C LEU A 381 -35.71 -6.85 21.50
N GLU A 382 -35.65 -6.08 22.58
CA GLU A 382 -36.65 -5.04 22.91
C GLU A 382 -38.11 -5.58 22.92
N GLY A 383 -38.28 -6.83 23.38
CA GLY A 383 -39.58 -7.50 23.48
C GLY A 383 -40.06 -8.20 22.20
N LEU A 384 -39.27 -8.17 21.12
CA LEU A 384 -39.56 -8.91 19.89
C LEU A 384 -39.16 -10.38 20.00
N THR A 385 -39.87 -11.25 19.28
CA THR A 385 -39.38 -12.61 19.00
C THR A 385 -38.27 -12.57 17.94
N VAL A 386 -37.48 -13.64 17.83
CA VAL A 386 -36.44 -13.75 16.78
C VAL A 386 -37.05 -13.55 15.39
N GLN A 387 -38.21 -14.17 15.12
CA GLN A 387 -38.88 -14.07 13.83
C GLN A 387 -39.33 -12.63 13.52
N GLN A 388 -39.91 -11.93 14.51
CA GLN A 388 -40.28 -10.52 14.34
C GLN A 388 -39.06 -9.63 14.09
N ALA A 389 -37.93 -9.91 14.74
CA ALA A 389 -36.70 -9.17 14.55
C ALA A 389 -36.07 -9.41 13.16
N LEU A 390 -36.17 -10.64 12.62
CA LEU A 390 -35.80 -10.95 11.23
C LEU A 390 -36.69 -10.19 10.23
N GLU A 391 -38.00 -10.29 10.37
CA GLU A 391 -38.99 -9.69 9.46
C GLU A 391 -38.91 -8.15 9.44
N SER A 392 -38.58 -7.55 10.58
CA SER A 392 -38.38 -6.10 10.70
C SER A 392 -36.98 -5.62 10.27
N ASN A 393 -36.13 -6.52 9.74
CA ASN A 393 -34.74 -6.21 9.32
C ASN A 393 -33.85 -5.67 10.45
N ARG A 394 -34.05 -6.16 11.68
CA ARG A 394 -33.33 -5.66 12.87
C ARG A 394 -32.22 -6.59 13.35
N LEU A 395 -32.04 -7.76 12.73
CA LEU A 395 -30.96 -8.68 13.04
C LEU A 395 -29.86 -8.62 11.99
N TYR A 396 -28.62 -8.56 12.46
CA TYR A 396 -27.41 -8.48 11.64
C TYR A 396 -26.38 -9.46 12.16
N ILE A 397 -25.42 -9.81 11.29
CA ILE A 397 -24.37 -10.78 11.59
C ILE A 397 -23.03 -10.31 11.02
N LEU A 398 -21.99 -10.43 11.84
CA LEU A 398 -20.60 -10.47 11.40
C LEU A 398 -20.17 -11.94 11.42
N ASP A 399 -20.15 -12.56 10.24
CA ASP A 399 -19.89 -14.00 10.10
C ASP A 399 -18.49 -14.26 9.52
N HIS A 400 -17.55 -14.61 10.39
CA HIS A 400 -16.19 -15.03 10.02
C HIS A 400 -16.02 -16.54 10.06
N HIS A 401 -17.09 -17.30 10.33
CA HIS A 401 -16.98 -18.73 10.58
C HIS A 401 -16.44 -19.48 9.36
N ASP A 402 -17.11 -19.35 8.21
CA ASP A 402 -16.74 -20.08 6.99
C ASP A 402 -15.40 -19.60 6.40
N ARG A 403 -15.02 -18.35 6.71
CA ARG A 403 -13.77 -17.73 6.23
C ARG A 403 -12.55 -18.32 6.92
N PHE A 404 -12.68 -18.65 8.21
CA PHE A 404 -11.55 -19.12 9.02
C PHE A 404 -11.56 -20.63 9.24
N MET A 405 -12.73 -21.27 9.36
CA MET A 405 -12.86 -22.70 9.67
C MET A 405 -11.95 -23.61 8.82
N PRO A 406 -11.79 -23.42 7.49
CA PRO A 406 -10.90 -24.25 6.68
C PRO A 406 -9.41 -24.20 7.07
N PHE A 407 -8.97 -23.15 7.77
CA PHE A 407 -7.57 -22.89 8.10
C PHE A 407 -7.25 -23.15 9.57
N LEU A 408 -8.26 -23.33 10.44
CA LEU A 408 -8.06 -23.34 11.89
C LEU A 408 -7.17 -24.48 12.39
N ILE A 409 -7.20 -25.65 11.76
CA ILE A 409 -6.34 -26.77 12.16
C ILE A 409 -4.87 -26.38 12.00
N ASP A 410 -4.50 -25.88 10.82
CA ASP A 410 -3.12 -25.50 10.52
C ASP A 410 -2.68 -24.31 11.38
N VAL A 411 -3.56 -23.31 11.50
CA VAL A 411 -3.30 -22.08 12.25
C VAL A 411 -3.14 -22.36 13.75
N ASN A 412 -3.98 -23.21 14.34
CA ASN A 412 -3.91 -23.54 15.78
C ASN A 412 -2.81 -24.56 16.12
N ASN A 413 -2.24 -25.24 15.12
CA ASN A 413 -1.04 -26.07 15.30
C ASN A 413 0.26 -25.24 15.33
N LEU A 414 0.21 -23.94 15.02
CA LEU A 414 1.38 -23.06 15.12
C LEU A 414 1.72 -22.76 16.59
N PRO A 415 3.00 -22.75 16.98
CA PRO A 415 3.40 -22.48 18.35
C PRO A 415 2.89 -21.12 18.85
N GLY A 416 2.25 -21.13 20.03
CA GLY A 416 1.77 -19.91 20.69
C GLY A 416 0.55 -19.26 20.03
N ASN A 417 -0.14 -19.96 19.12
CA ASN A 417 -1.26 -19.42 18.39
C ASN A 417 -2.53 -20.24 18.61
N PHE A 418 -3.66 -19.56 18.84
CA PHE A 418 -4.96 -20.20 18.94
C PHE A 418 -6.06 -19.20 18.60
N ILE A 419 -6.87 -19.50 17.58
CA ILE A 419 -8.01 -18.67 17.16
C ILE A 419 -9.26 -19.54 16.96
N TYR A 420 -10.42 -18.89 16.99
CA TYR A 420 -11.72 -19.50 16.70
C TYR A 420 -12.26 -19.00 15.36
N ALA A 421 -13.18 -19.77 14.78
CA ALA A 421 -14.11 -19.29 13.77
C ALA A 421 -15.25 -18.59 14.50
N THR A 422 -15.47 -17.30 14.24
CA THR A 422 -16.43 -16.49 15.01
C THR A 422 -17.70 -16.14 14.23
N ARG A 423 -18.85 -16.17 14.92
CA ARG A 423 -20.08 -15.51 14.47
C ARG A 423 -20.56 -14.55 15.54
N THR A 424 -20.86 -13.31 15.16
CA THR A 424 -21.42 -12.33 16.08
C THR A 424 -22.76 -11.84 15.59
N LEU A 425 -23.80 -12.00 16.41
CA LEU A 425 -25.13 -11.46 16.13
C LEU A 425 -25.29 -10.08 16.75
N PHE A 426 -25.96 -9.21 16.02
CA PHE A 426 -26.26 -7.85 16.44
C PHE A 426 -27.75 -7.54 16.25
N PHE A 427 -28.25 -6.62 17.07
CA PHE A 427 -29.59 -6.08 16.98
C PHE A 427 -29.55 -4.57 16.73
N LEU A 428 -30.31 -4.12 15.74
CA LEU A 428 -30.57 -2.70 15.51
C LEU A 428 -31.68 -2.24 16.45
N ARG A 429 -31.33 -1.44 17.45
CA ARG A 429 -32.22 -0.91 18.48
C ARG A 429 -33.14 0.18 17.95
N GLY A 430 -34.23 0.46 18.67
CA GLY A 430 -35.21 1.48 18.27
C GLY A 430 -34.64 2.91 18.27
N ASP A 431 -33.53 3.13 18.97
CA ASP A 431 -32.79 4.40 18.98
C ASP A 431 -31.75 4.52 17.85
N GLY A 432 -31.70 3.55 16.93
CA GLY A 432 -30.81 3.55 15.78
C GLY A 432 -29.40 3.01 16.07
N ARG A 433 -29.10 2.57 17.30
CA ARG A 433 -27.79 1.98 17.63
C ARG A 433 -27.78 0.47 17.42
N LEU A 434 -26.61 -0.04 17.06
CA LEU A 434 -26.35 -1.47 16.99
C LEU A 434 -25.88 -1.98 18.36
N THR A 435 -26.36 -3.15 18.80
CA THR A 435 -25.91 -3.80 20.05
C THR A 435 -25.53 -5.25 19.77
N PRO A 436 -24.45 -5.79 20.35
CA PRO A 436 -24.13 -7.20 20.24
C PRO A 436 -25.15 -8.03 21.04
N LEU A 437 -25.50 -9.21 20.53
CA LEU A 437 -26.45 -10.13 21.14
C LEU A 437 -25.77 -11.42 21.63
N ALA A 438 -24.90 -11.99 20.80
CA ALA A 438 -24.21 -13.23 21.07
C ALA A 438 -22.96 -13.37 20.20
N ILE A 439 -21.94 -14.03 20.73
CA ILE A 439 -20.74 -14.46 20.01
C ILE A 439 -20.68 -15.98 20.08
N GLU A 440 -20.63 -16.66 18.95
CA GLU A 440 -20.31 -18.07 18.83
C GLU A 440 -18.82 -18.21 18.49
N LEU A 441 -18.10 -18.98 19.31
CA LEU A 441 -16.71 -19.37 19.07
C LEU A 441 -16.68 -20.85 18.69
N SER A 442 -16.28 -21.15 17.45
CA SER A 442 -16.23 -22.50 16.89
C SER A 442 -14.79 -22.97 16.73
N GLU A 443 -14.49 -24.14 17.29
CA GLU A 443 -13.20 -24.85 17.18
C GLU A 443 -13.30 -26.01 16.17
N PRO A 444 -12.29 -26.25 15.31
CA PRO A 444 -12.31 -27.38 14.40
C PRO A 444 -12.07 -28.71 15.15
N VAL A 445 -12.85 -29.74 14.85
CA VAL A 445 -12.65 -31.09 15.39
C VAL A 445 -12.76 -32.11 14.25
N ILE A 446 -11.74 -32.96 14.11
CA ILE A 446 -11.77 -34.06 13.15
C ILE A 446 -12.65 -35.19 13.71
N GLN A 447 -13.79 -35.46 13.08
CA GLN A 447 -14.69 -36.54 13.44
C GLN A 447 -15.14 -37.29 12.19
N GLY A 448 -14.95 -38.62 12.16
CA GLY A 448 -15.37 -39.45 11.02
C GLY A 448 -14.75 -39.05 9.67
N GLY A 449 -13.56 -38.43 9.68
CA GLY A 449 -12.90 -37.93 8.47
C GLY A 449 -13.36 -36.55 8.00
N LEU A 450 -14.29 -35.91 8.72
CA LEU A 450 -14.78 -34.55 8.45
C LEU A 450 -14.17 -33.55 9.45
N THR A 451 -14.01 -32.30 9.01
CA THR A 451 -13.67 -31.18 9.91
C THR A 451 -14.95 -30.55 10.44
N THR A 452 -15.43 -31.06 11.57
CA THR A 452 -16.64 -30.58 12.26
C THR A 452 -16.34 -29.39 13.18
N ALA A 453 -17.37 -28.73 13.71
CA ALA A 453 -17.23 -27.62 14.66
C ALA A 453 -17.68 -28.01 16.07
N LYS A 454 -16.86 -27.68 17.07
CA LYS A 454 -17.28 -27.63 18.47
C LYS A 454 -17.44 -26.17 18.88
N SER A 455 -18.70 -25.74 19.01
CA SER A 455 -19.04 -24.34 19.28
C SER A 455 -19.38 -24.09 20.75
N LYS A 456 -19.11 -22.86 21.21
CA LYS A 456 -19.65 -22.32 22.47
C LYS A 456 -20.16 -20.92 22.25
N VAL A 457 -21.34 -20.62 22.81
CA VAL A 457 -22.00 -19.32 22.68
C VAL A 457 -21.82 -18.51 23.96
N TYR A 458 -21.48 -17.24 23.79
CA TYR A 458 -21.33 -16.24 24.83
C TYR A 458 -22.32 -15.10 24.57
N THR A 459 -22.92 -14.55 25.63
CA THR A 459 -23.87 -13.43 25.53
C THR A 459 -23.39 -12.27 26.40
N PRO A 460 -23.76 -11.02 26.10
CA PRO A 460 -23.37 -9.86 26.90
C PRO A 460 -23.66 -10.02 28.39
N VAL A 461 -22.68 -9.67 29.22
CA VAL A 461 -22.76 -9.63 30.69
C VAL A 461 -22.11 -8.32 31.17
N PRO A 462 -22.62 -7.66 32.22
CA PRO A 462 -22.00 -6.46 32.76
C PRO A 462 -20.52 -6.66 33.12
N SER A 463 -19.70 -5.64 32.89
CA SER A 463 -18.28 -5.66 33.24
C SER A 463 -18.05 -5.82 34.74
N GLY A 464 -16.97 -6.51 35.11
CA GLY A 464 -16.52 -6.62 36.51
C GLY A 464 -16.81 -7.98 37.17
N SER A 465 -17.53 -8.89 36.53
CA SER A 465 -17.62 -10.29 36.91
C SER A 465 -16.65 -11.17 36.09
N VAL A 466 -16.45 -12.42 36.52
CA VAL A 466 -15.66 -13.41 35.77
C VAL A 466 -16.29 -13.63 34.38
N GLU A 467 -17.60 -13.72 34.31
CA GLU A 467 -18.36 -13.86 33.05
C GLU A 467 -18.25 -12.61 32.17
N GLY A 468 -18.17 -11.41 32.76
CA GLY A 468 -17.87 -10.18 32.03
C GLY A 468 -16.51 -10.24 31.35
N TRP A 469 -15.46 -10.76 32.02
CA TRP A 469 -14.16 -10.96 31.39
C TRP A 469 -14.20 -12.02 30.28
N VAL A 470 -14.97 -13.09 30.45
CA VAL A 470 -15.17 -14.10 29.41
C VAL A 470 -15.85 -13.49 28.16
N TRP A 471 -16.80 -12.58 28.36
CA TRP A 471 -17.42 -11.82 27.26
C TRP A 471 -16.41 -10.90 26.54
N GLU A 472 -15.56 -10.19 27.28
CA GLU A 472 -14.46 -9.41 26.69
C GLU A 472 -13.51 -10.28 25.87
N PHE A 473 -13.16 -11.48 26.34
CA PHE A 473 -12.35 -12.42 25.55
C PHE A 473 -13.06 -12.88 24.27
N ALA A 474 -14.37 -13.12 24.32
CA ALA A 474 -15.13 -13.47 23.12
C ALA A 474 -15.08 -12.34 22.08
N LYS A 475 -15.25 -11.07 22.50
CA LYS A 475 -15.06 -9.90 21.63
C LYS A 475 -13.64 -9.81 21.07
N ALA A 476 -12.63 -10.09 21.88
CA ALA A 476 -11.23 -10.10 21.44
C ALA A 476 -11.00 -11.13 20.32
N TYR A 477 -11.56 -12.35 20.42
CA TYR A 477 -11.46 -13.34 19.34
C TYR A 477 -12.17 -12.91 18.05
N VAL A 478 -13.30 -12.22 18.16
CA VAL A 478 -13.96 -11.60 17.00
C VAL A 478 -13.06 -10.55 16.37
N ALA A 479 -12.45 -9.67 17.18
CA ALA A 479 -11.54 -8.65 16.72
C ALA A 479 -10.28 -9.24 16.05
N VAL A 480 -9.78 -10.39 16.51
CA VAL A 480 -8.67 -11.11 15.87
C VAL A 480 -9.06 -11.60 14.47
N ASN A 481 -10.22 -12.24 14.32
CA ASN A 481 -10.74 -12.64 13.00
C ASN A 481 -10.94 -11.41 12.09
N ASP A 482 -11.61 -10.38 12.61
CA ASP A 482 -11.95 -9.19 11.83
C ASP A 482 -10.71 -8.41 11.41
N SER A 483 -9.71 -8.28 12.29
CA SER A 483 -8.43 -7.64 11.96
C SER A 483 -7.64 -8.46 10.93
N GLY A 484 -7.62 -9.78 11.05
CA GLY A 484 -6.96 -10.66 10.08
C GLY A 484 -7.59 -10.55 8.69
N TRP A 485 -8.92 -10.52 8.64
CA TRP A 485 -9.66 -10.34 7.39
C TRP A 485 -9.48 -8.93 6.82
N HIS A 486 -9.56 -7.90 7.67
CA HIS A 486 -9.33 -6.52 7.27
C HIS A 486 -7.97 -6.37 6.60
N GLN A 487 -6.88 -6.76 7.26
CA GLN A 487 -5.52 -6.53 6.76
C GLN A 487 -5.16 -7.35 5.50
N LEU A 488 -5.81 -8.50 5.28
CA LEU A 488 -5.46 -9.40 4.18
C LEU A 488 -6.42 -9.32 2.99
N VAL A 489 -7.65 -8.84 3.20
CA VAL A 489 -8.72 -8.90 2.19
C VAL A 489 -9.39 -7.56 1.95
N SER A 490 -9.71 -6.80 3.00
CA SER A 490 -10.57 -5.60 2.86
C SER A 490 -9.78 -4.29 2.74
N GLY A 491 -8.63 -4.21 3.41
CA GLY A 491 -7.83 -2.99 3.60
C GLY A 491 -6.85 -2.67 2.50
#